data_AF-A0AAJ2AVI5-F1
#
_entry.id   AF-A0AAJ2AVI5-F1
#
_cell.length_a   1.000
_cell.length_b   1.000
_cell.length_c   1.000
_cell.angle_alpha   90.00
_cell.angle_beta   90.00
_cell.angle_gamma   90.00
#
_symmetry.space_group_name_H-M   'P 1'
#
loop_
_entity.id
_entity.type
_entity.pdbx_description
1 polymer ?
#
loop_
_entity_poly.entity_id
_entity_poly.type
_entity_poly.pdbx_seq_one_letter_code
_entity_poly.pdbx_strand_id
1 'polypeptide(L)'
;MPDVLSDETRLAVDIERLKVEFPKTRELYREVCALLFFRFGVPPTANRLYNLVRRGTMSTPASVLSEFWAELREKSRVRIEHPDLPKDLSEAAGELIGTLWTRAATSAQAELTSLRDEVEAQRAEAERKVIAAREELGRTETALEQRTAALLAAQVEIRELERQQAEDAATCKALQAQIQSLAAEAAMREREVEKVRDLFSRDLEKLRETASRAEERLRASEKRALLEIDRERSAAAKAQKELAEAAKRAEKREAEHRRTVDALQAQQGDTRHQNGVLQGKLAALEAAQHALQDQLKSLRTAARPSTRVPAREDRSRRVARKTAAGKKASVKGRP
;
A
#
# COMPACT_ATOMS: atom_id res chain seq x y z
N MET A 1 19.61 -70.20 40.31
CA MET A 1 19.38 -71.00 41.53
C MET A 1 18.53 -72.21 41.15
N PRO A 2 19.11 -73.39 40.92
CA PRO A 2 18.33 -74.62 40.77
C PRO A 2 17.74 -75.01 42.12
N ASP A 3 16.45 -75.32 42.12
CA ASP A 3 15.68 -75.69 43.30
C ASP A 3 16.21 -77.02 43.88
N VAL A 4 16.99 -76.95 44.96
CA VAL A 4 17.37 -78.13 45.74
C VAL A 4 16.13 -78.51 46.56
N LEU A 5 15.20 -79.21 45.90
CA LEU A 5 14.10 -79.90 46.56
C LEU A 5 14.67 -80.61 47.78
N SER A 6 14.22 -80.19 48.97
CA SER A 6 14.80 -80.65 50.23
C SER A 6 14.88 -82.17 50.25
N ASP A 7 15.99 -82.74 50.72
CA ASP A 7 16.27 -84.18 50.56
C ASP A 7 15.15 -85.05 51.16
N GLU A 8 14.48 -84.56 52.20
CA GLU A 8 13.30 -85.19 52.81
C GLU A 8 12.09 -85.27 51.86
N THR A 9 11.88 -84.27 51.00
CA THR A 9 10.81 -84.25 50.00
C THR A 9 11.10 -85.25 48.87
N ARG A 10 12.37 -85.35 48.45
CA ARG A 10 12.80 -86.33 47.44
C ARG A 10 12.73 -87.76 47.97
N LEU A 11 13.17 -87.95 49.22
CA LEU A 11 13.06 -89.20 49.98
C LEU A 11 11.60 -89.68 50.08
N ALA A 12 10.66 -88.78 50.39
CA ALA A 12 9.24 -89.14 50.45
C ALA A 12 8.68 -89.62 49.10
N VAL A 13 8.99 -88.91 48.01
CA VAL A 13 8.55 -89.28 46.64
C VAL A 13 9.12 -90.63 46.20
N ASP A 14 10.41 -90.89 46.44
CA ASP A 14 11.02 -92.16 46.08
C ASP A 14 10.48 -93.33 46.93
N ILE A 15 10.13 -93.10 48.21
CA ILE A 15 9.50 -94.11 49.08
C ILE A 15 8.07 -94.44 48.63
N GLU A 16 7.27 -93.46 48.19
CA GLU A 16 5.93 -93.74 47.63
C GLU A 16 5.99 -94.54 46.32
N ARG A 17 7.03 -94.36 45.50
CA ARG A 17 7.28 -95.21 44.32
C ARG A 17 7.61 -96.65 44.72
N LEU A 18 8.54 -96.85 45.66
CA LEU A 18 8.88 -98.19 46.17
C LEU A 18 7.67 -98.91 46.79
N LYS A 19 6.76 -98.19 47.46
CA LYS A 19 5.50 -98.75 48.00
C LYS A 19 4.56 -99.34 46.93
N VAL A 20 4.63 -98.84 45.70
CA VAL A 20 3.84 -99.33 44.56
C VAL A 20 4.54 -100.53 43.90
N GLU A 21 5.86 -100.46 43.74
CA GLU A 21 6.67 -101.49 43.08
C GLU A 21 6.84 -102.77 43.92
N PHE A 22 6.93 -102.64 45.26
CA PHE A 22 7.17 -103.75 46.17
C PHE A 22 5.97 -103.98 47.11
N PRO A 23 4.99 -104.82 46.72
CA PRO A 23 3.80 -105.08 47.55
C PRO A 23 4.11 -105.90 48.82
N LYS A 24 5.26 -106.59 48.89
CA LYS A 24 5.68 -107.37 50.08
C LYS A 24 6.43 -106.49 51.08
N THR A 25 5.91 -106.45 52.30
CA THR A 25 6.42 -105.62 53.40
C THR A 25 7.93 -105.79 53.70
N ARG A 26 8.48 -107.02 53.68
CA ARG A 26 9.91 -107.26 53.99
C ARG A 26 10.84 -106.76 52.88
N GLU A 27 10.46 -106.98 51.62
CA GLU A 27 11.22 -106.52 50.43
C GLU A 27 11.23 -104.98 50.39
N LEU A 28 10.07 -104.35 50.60
CA LEU A 28 9.93 -102.90 50.72
C LEU A 28 10.83 -102.31 51.83
N TYR A 29 10.90 -102.93 53.01
CA TYR A 29 11.80 -102.46 54.06
C TYR A 29 13.28 -102.56 53.68
N ARG A 30 13.69 -103.58 52.91
CA ARG A 30 15.08 -103.74 52.44
C ARG A 30 15.45 -102.67 51.41
N GLU A 31 14.58 -102.38 50.45
CA GLU A 31 14.81 -101.32 49.45
C GLU A 31 14.80 -99.92 50.09
N VAL A 32 13.95 -99.66 51.09
CA VAL A 32 13.99 -98.40 51.85
C VAL A 32 15.26 -98.29 52.72
N CYS A 33 15.80 -99.40 53.26
CA CYS A 33 17.12 -99.40 53.90
C CYS A 33 18.24 -99.05 52.91
N ALA A 34 18.23 -99.69 51.73
CA ALA A 34 19.20 -99.44 50.67
C ALA A 34 19.14 -97.99 50.18
N LEU A 35 17.94 -97.45 49.96
CA LEU A 35 17.73 -96.07 49.52
C LEU A 35 18.22 -95.06 50.56
N LEU A 36 17.86 -95.22 51.85
CA LEU A 36 18.35 -94.35 52.92
C LEU A 36 19.87 -94.35 53.03
N PHE A 37 20.50 -95.53 52.96
CA PHE A 37 21.93 -95.69 53.14
C PHE A 37 22.75 -95.23 51.92
N PHE A 38 22.44 -95.71 50.72
CA PHE A 38 23.25 -95.47 49.51
C PHE A 38 22.98 -94.12 48.82
N ARG A 39 21.74 -93.63 48.85
CA ARG A 39 21.33 -92.42 48.10
C ARG A 39 21.28 -91.17 48.96
N PHE A 40 20.96 -91.32 50.25
CA PHE A 40 20.84 -90.21 51.20
C PHE A 40 21.89 -90.22 52.32
N GLY A 41 22.72 -91.26 52.44
CA GLY A 41 23.80 -91.34 53.44
C GLY A 41 23.32 -91.42 54.89
N VAL A 42 22.02 -91.63 55.15
CA VAL A 42 21.45 -91.65 56.50
C VAL A 42 21.43 -93.09 57.01
N PRO A 43 21.97 -93.39 58.21
CA PRO A 43 21.92 -94.74 58.77
C PRO A 43 20.46 -95.16 59.03
N PRO A 44 19.96 -96.23 58.38
CA PRO A 44 18.60 -96.70 58.61
C PRO A 44 18.45 -97.20 60.06
N THR A 45 17.38 -96.77 60.73
CA THR A 45 17.02 -97.16 62.10
C THR A 45 15.60 -97.70 62.10
N ALA A 46 15.32 -98.72 62.93
CA ALA A 46 14.03 -99.43 62.93
C ALA A 46 12.82 -98.49 63.08
N ASN A 47 12.91 -97.50 63.99
CA ASN A 47 11.87 -96.49 64.18
C ASN A 47 11.67 -95.59 62.96
N ARG A 48 12.76 -95.14 62.30
CA ARG A 48 12.68 -94.26 61.12
C ARG A 48 12.09 -95.00 59.92
N LEU A 49 12.49 -96.25 59.71
CA LEU A 49 11.90 -97.14 58.70
C LEU A 49 10.39 -97.32 58.91
N TYR A 50 9.98 -97.66 60.13
CA TYR A 50 8.57 -97.85 60.48
C TYR A 50 7.74 -96.57 60.23
N ASN A 51 8.26 -95.41 60.64
CA ASN A 51 7.57 -94.13 60.49
C ASN A 51 7.35 -93.71 59.02
N LEU A 52 8.25 -94.11 58.11
CA LEU A 52 8.19 -93.82 56.67
C LEU A 52 7.30 -94.81 55.90
N VAL A 53 7.37 -96.10 56.22
CA VAL A 53 6.66 -97.17 55.47
C VAL A 53 5.27 -97.47 56.04
N ARG A 54 5.10 -97.38 57.37
CA ARG A 54 3.84 -97.58 58.12
C ARG A 54 3.06 -98.87 57.76
N ARG A 55 3.78 -99.97 57.47
CA ARG A 55 3.18 -101.30 57.21
C ARG A 55 3.84 -102.40 58.05
N GLY A 56 3.04 -103.38 58.48
CA GLY A 56 3.50 -104.55 59.24
C GLY A 56 3.64 -104.33 60.75
N THR A 57 4.10 -105.36 61.45
CA THR A 57 4.32 -105.35 62.91
C THR A 57 5.68 -104.75 63.28
N MET A 58 5.77 -104.15 64.47
CA MET A 58 6.94 -103.42 64.98
C MET A 58 8.27 -104.19 64.99
N SER A 59 8.25 -105.53 65.03
CA SER A 59 9.47 -106.36 64.98
C SER A 59 10.05 -106.53 63.56
N THR A 60 9.25 -106.32 62.52
CA THR A 60 9.67 -106.57 61.12
C THR A 60 10.80 -105.66 60.65
N PRO A 61 10.79 -104.33 60.90
CA PRO A 61 11.88 -103.44 60.47
C PRO A 61 13.23 -103.78 61.12
N ALA A 62 13.23 -104.29 62.36
CA ALA A 62 14.46 -104.61 63.09
C ALA A 62 15.16 -105.88 62.57
N SER A 63 14.40 -106.92 62.17
CA SER A 63 14.98 -108.12 61.54
C SER A 63 15.52 -107.79 60.14
N VAL A 64 14.75 -107.08 59.31
CA VAL A 64 15.20 -106.70 57.95
C VAL A 64 16.41 -105.78 58.00
N LEU A 65 16.48 -104.86 58.96
CA LEU A 65 17.66 -104.01 59.18
C LEU A 65 18.90 -104.86 59.55
N SER A 66 18.74 -105.85 60.43
CA SER A 66 19.83 -106.73 60.86
C SER A 66 20.33 -107.62 59.73
N GLU A 67 19.40 -108.18 58.94
CA GLU A 67 19.66 -108.95 57.72
C GLU A 67 20.40 -108.08 56.68
N PHE A 68 19.92 -106.86 56.41
CA PHE A 68 20.56 -105.90 55.51
C PHE A 68 22.00 -105.56 55.91
N TRP A 69 22.26 -105.27 57.20
CA TRP A 69 23.62 -105.00 57.67
C TRP A 69 24.53 -106.25 57.65
N ALA A 70 23.98 -107.46 57.74
CA ALA A 70 24.77 -108.68 57.54
C ALA A 70 25.17 -108.83 56.07
N GLU A 71 24.20 -108.75 55.15
CA GLU A 71 24.45 -108.83 53.70
C GLU A 71 25.41 -107.74 53.20
N LEU A 72 25.27 -106.51 53.71
CA LEU A 72 26.11 -105.39 53.31
C LEU A 72 27.57 -105.57 53.77
N ARG A 73 27.80 -106.07 54.98
CA ARG A 73 29.15 -106.39 55.48
C ARG A 73 29.78 -107.56 54.73
N GLU A 74 28.98 -108.52 54.28
CA GLU A 74 29.47 -109.62 53.46
C GLU A 74 29.87 -109.14 52.06
N LYS A 75 29.01 -108.37 51.39
CA LYS A 75 29.25 -107.85 50.03
C LYS A 75 30.31 -106.76 49.93
N SER A 76 30.58 -106.03 51.02
CA SER A 76 31.62 -104.97 51.04
C SER A 76 33.01 -105.49 51.41
N ARG A 77 33.15 -106.76 51.82
CA ARG A 77 34.45 -107.40 52.00
C ARG A 77 35.06 -107.76 50.65
N VAL A 78 35.94 -106.91 50.14
CA VAL A 78 36.92 -107.31 49.12
C VAL A 78 37.97 -108.18 49.80
N ARG A 79 37.64 -109.48 49.94
CA ARG A 79 38.62 -110.51 50.25
C ARG A 79 38.95 -111.27 48.98
N ILE A 80 40.25 -111.40 48.70
CA ILE A 80 40.76 -112.30 47.68
C ILE A 80 40.77 -113.71 48.29
N GLU A 81 39.59 -114.35 48.39
CA GLU A 81 39.50 -115.72 48.88
C GLU A 81 39.84 -116.68 47.73
N HIS A 82 41.12 -117.07 47.67
CA HIS A 82 41.62 -118.21 46.91
C HIS A 82 42.09 -119.28 47.91
N PRO A 83 41.70 -120.56 47.78
CA PRO A 83 41.83 -121.56 48.85
C PRO A 83 43.26 -121.81 49.36
N ASP A 84 44.27 -121.55 48.52
CA ASP A 84 45.69 -121.73 48.84
C ASP A 84 46.45 -120.44 49.21
N LEU A 85 45.77 -119.29 49.36
CA LEU A 85 46.43 -117.99 49.58
C LEU A 85 46.55 -117.63 51.08
N PRO A 86 47.77 -117.38 51.61
CA PRO A 86 47.97 -116.89 52.97
C PRO A 86 47.22 -115.58 53.26
N LYS A 87 46.61 -115.48 54.44
CA LYS A 87 45.80 -114.33 54.86
C LYS A 87 46.56 -113.01 54.77
N ASP A 88 47.80 -113.00 55.26
CA ASP A 88 48.72 -111.86 55.25
C ASP A 88 48.92 -111.27 53.84
N LEU A 89 48.96 -112.12 52.80
CA LEU A 89 49.09 -111.68 51.40
C LEU A 89 47.77 -111.11 50.86
N SER A 90 46.63 -111.69 51.21
CA SER A 90 45.32 -111.15 50.81
C SER A 90 45.00 -109.80 51.50
N GLU A 91 45.44 -109.61 52.74
CA GLU A 91 45.28 -108.37 53.49
C GLU A 91 46.19 -107.27 52.91
N ALA A 92 47.47 -107.57 52.66
CA ALA A 92 48.39 -106.64 52.01
C ALA A 92 47.97 -106.26 50.58
N ALA A 93 47.43 -107.20 49.80
CA ALA A 93 46.89 -106.92 48.46
C ALA A 93 45.63 -106.04 48.52
N GLY A 94 44.74 -106.26 49.50
CA GLY A 94 43.56 -105.43 49.73
C GLY A 94 43.92 -103.98 50.11
N GLU A 95 44.93 -103.80 50.98
CA GLU A 95 45.43 -102.48 51.37
C GLU A 95 46.08 -101.73 50.19
N LEU A 96 46.86 -102.45 49.36
CA LEU A 96 47.47 -101.87 48.15
C LEU A 96 46.41 -101.45 47.11
N ILE A 97 45.37 -102.25 46.90
CA ILE A 97 44.25 -101.88 46.02
C ILE A 97 43.47 -100.69 46.60
N GLY A 98 43.22 -100.66 47.91
CA GLY A 98 42.54 -99.55 48.59
C GLY A 98 43.31 -98.22 48.50
N THR A 99 44.63 -98.25 48.68
CA THR A 99 45.48 -97.06 48.54
C THR A 99 45.59 -96.60 47.08
N LEU A 100 45.72 -97.52 46.11
CA LEU A 100 45.66 -97.18 44.68
C LEU A 100 44.32 -96.56 44.28
N TRP A 101 43.19 -97.13 44.74
CA TRP A 101 41.86 -96.60 44.48
C TRP A 101 41.69 -95.19 45.07
N THR A 102 42.11 -94.99 46.32
CA THR A 102 42.05 -93.67 46.98
C THR A 102 42.91 -92.64 46.23
N ARG A 103 44.10 -93.03 45.76
CA ARG A 103 44.98 -92.16 44.96
C ARG A 103 44.39 -91.84 43.58
N ALA A 104 43.78 -92.81 42.91
CA ALA A 104 43.12 -92.60 41.63
C ALA A 104 41.89 -91.69 41.78
N ALA A 105 41.04 -91.93 42.79
CA ALA A 105 39.87 -91.12 43.07
C ALA A 105 40.22 -89.67 43.44
N THR A 106 41.29 -89.46 44.23
CA THR A 106 41.75 -88.10 44.56
C THR A 106 42.36 -87.37 43.35
N SER A 107 43.10 -88.06 42.48
CA SER A 107 43.59 -87.48 41.21
C SER A 107 42.44 -87.08 40.27
N ALA A 108 41.50 -87.99 40.04
CA ALA A 108 40.34 -87.74 39.20
C ALA A 108 39.45 -86.60 39.75
N GLN A 109 39.30 -86.52 41.08
CA GLN A 109 38.58 -85.42 41.71
C GLN A 109 39.31 -84.07 41.54
N ALA A 110 40.64 -84.05 41.59
CA ALA A 110 41.45 -82.85 41.39
C ALA A 110 41.40 -82.35 39.93
N GLU A 111 41.52 -83.25 38.95
CA GLU A 111 41.34 -82.94 37.53
C GLU A 111 39.93 -82.40 37.25
N LEU A 112 38.90 -83.03 37.83
CA LEU A 112 37.51 -82.61 37.71
C LEU A 112 37.23 -81.26 38.37
N THR A 113 37.94 -80.89 39.44
CA THR A 113 37.89 -79.52 39.97
C THR A 113 38.60 -78.51 39.05
N SER A 114 39.78 -78.83 38.51
CA SER A 114 40.47 -77.95 37.54
C SER A 114 39.60 -77.63 36.33
N LEU A 115 38.98 -78.66 35.73
CA LEU A 115 38.08 -78.48 34.59
C LEU A 115 36.81 -77.68 34.93
N ARG A 116 36.32 -77.77 36.18
CA ARG A 116 35.20 -76.91 36.63
C ARG A 116 35.63 -75.46 36.77
N ASP A 117 36.76 -75.21 37.42
CA ASP A 117 37.30 -73.86 37.62
C ASP A 117 37.64 -73.19 36.27
N GLU A 118 38.20 -73.94 35.32
CA GLU A 118 38.45 -73.49 33.95
C GLU A 118 37.15 -73.13 33.19
N VAL A 119 36.11 -73.97 33.28
CA VAL A 119 34.81 -73.68 32.65
C VAL A 119 34.10 -72.50 33.32
N GLU A 120 34.19 -72.36 34.64
CA GLU A 120 33.64 -71.20 35.36
C GLU A 120 34.40 -69.91 35.02
N ALA A 121 35.72 -69.96 34.87
CA ALA A 121 36.54 -68.83 34.41
C ALA A 121 36.18 -68.42 32.97
N GLN A 122 36.10 -69.37 32.04
CA GLN A 122 35.70 -69.10 30.65
C GLN A 122 34.27 -68.54 30.56
N ARG A 123 33.34 -69.08 31.38
CA ARG A 123 31.98 -68.56 31.48
C ARG A 123 31.95 -67.13 32.01
N ALA A 124 32.70 -66.83 33.08
CA ALA A 124 32.78 -65.47 33.63
C ALA A 124 33.40 -64.48 32.62
N GLU A 125 34.39 -64.91 31.83
CA GLU A 125 34.96 -64.09 30.75
C GLU A 125 33.95 -63.85 29.62
N ALA A 126 33.20 -64.88 29.20
CA ALA A 126 32.15 -64.75 28.20
C ALA A 126 31.00 -63.84 28.68
N GLU A 127 30.56 -63.97 29.93
CA GLU A 127 29.55 -63.09 30.54
C GLU A 127 30.01 -61.62 30.56
N ARG A 128 31.28 -61.36 30.91
CA ARG A 128 31.88 -60.01 30.84
C ARG A 128 31.90 -59.46 29.41
N LYS A 129 32.29 -60.27 28.42
CA LYS A 129 32.27 -59.89 26.99
C LYS A 129 30.86 -59.55 26.50
N VAL A 130 29.85 -60.33 26.90
CA VAL A 130 28.44 -60.07 26.57
C VAL A 130 27.93 -58.79 27.23
N ILE A 131 28.30 -58.51 28.48
CA ILE A 131 27.94 -57.24 29.15
C ILE A 131 28.59 -56.05 28.44
N ALA A 132 29.89 -56.10 28.16
CA ALA A 132 30.60 -55.04 27.45
C ALA A 132 29.99 -54.76 26.06
N ALA A 133 29.71 -55.80 25.27
CA ALA A 133 29.08 -55.66 23.96
C ALA A 133 27.65 -55.06 24.03
N ARG A 134 26.89 -55.37 25.09
CA ARG A 134 25.55 -54.77 25.33
C ARG A 134 25.65 -53.30 25.73
N GLU A 135 26.63 -52.93 26.55
CA GLU A 135 26.88 -51.52 26.88
C GLU A 135 27.31 -50.71 25.65
N GLU A 136 28.21 -51.26 24.82
CA GLU A 136 28.61 -50.63 23.56
C GLU A 136 27.43 -50.49 22.60
N LEU A 137 26.60 -51.53 22.44
CA LEU A 137 25.38 -51.47 21.65
C LEU A 137 24.46 -50.33 22.13
N GLY A 138 24.14 -50.27 23.43
CA GLY A 138 23.29 -49.21 23.99
C GLY A 138 23.88 -47.80 23.84
N ARG A 139 25.22 -47.64 23.91
CA ARG A 139 25.90 -46.37 23.60
C ARG A 139 25.76 -46.01 22.11
N THR A 140 25.82 -46.98 21.20
CA THR A 140 25.64 -46.72 19.76
C THR A 140 24.18 -46.46 19.38
N GLU A 141 23.21 -47.13 20.00
CA GLU A 141 21.78 -46.92 19.80
C GLU A 141 21.36 -45.53 20.27
N THR A 142 21.74 -45.13 21.49
CA THR A 142 21.46 -43.78 22.01
C THR A 142 22.15 -42.67 21.19
N ALA A 143 23.38 -42.91 20.70
CA ALA A 143 24.05 -41.98 19.79
C ALA A 143 23.38 -41.91 18.41
N LEU A 144 22.78 -42.99 17.92
CA LEU A 144 22.00 -43.03 16.68
C LEU A 144 20.69 -42.26 16.86
N GLU A 145 19.95 -42.48 17.96
CA GLU A 145 18.72 -41.75 18.30
C GLU A 145 18.95 -40.24 18.42
N GLN A 146 20.05 -39.82 19.07
CA GLN A 146 20.42 -38.40 19.14
C GLN A 146 20.71 -37.81 17.76
N ARG A 147 21.38 -38.55 16.87
CA ARG A 147 21.67 -38.12 15.50
C ARG A 147 20.43 -38.08 14.62
N THR A 148 19.51 -39.04 14.73
CA THR A 148 18.25 -39.02 13.97
C THR A 148 17.34 -37.89 14.46
N ALA A 149 17.26 -37.65 15.77
CA ALA A 149 16.54 -36.49 16.34
C ALA A 149 17.13 -35.15 15.84
N ALA A 150 18.45 -34.98 15.87
CA ALA A 150 19.12 -33.77 15.37
C ALA A 150 18.91 -33.58 13.85
N LEU A 151 18.95 -34.67 13.07
CA LEU A 151 18.70 -34.64 11.62
C LEU A 151 17.24 -34.28 11.29
N LEU A 152 16.27 -34.78 12.07
CA LEU A 152 14.87 -34.41 11.93
C LEU A 152 14.62 -32.94 12.31
N ALA A 153 15.25 -32.45 13.39
CA ALA A 153 15.18 -31.04 13.77
C ALA A 153 15.75 -30.12 12.67
N ALA A 154 16.94 -30.43 12.15
CA ALA A 154 17.56 -29.70 11.05
C ALA A 154 16.69 -29.73 9.77
N GLN A 155 15.99 -30.84 9.47
CA GLN A 155 15.05 -30.90 8.35
C GLN A 155 13.81 -30.01 8.55
N VAL A 156 13.34 -29.82 9.78
CA VAL A 156 12.26 -28.86 10.08
C VAL A 156 12.76 -27.43 9.91
N GLU A 157 13.93 -27.09 10.48
CA GLU A 157 14.55 -25.77 10.33
C GLU A 157 14.78 -25.40 8.85
N ILE A 158 15.30 -26.32 8.04
CA ILE A 158 15.48 -26.12 6.60
C ILE A 158 14.15 -25.80 5.91
N ARG A 159 13.07 -26.55 6.19
CA ARG A 159 11.75 -26.29 5.58
C ARG A 159 11.13 -24.97 6.04
N GLU A 160 11.39 -24.56 7.28
CA GLU A 160 10.95 -23.25 7.78
C GLU A 160 11.70 -22.10 7.10
N LEU A 161 13.02 -22.24 6.91
CA LEU A 161 13.85 -21.29 6.16
C LEU A 161 13.48 -21.24 4.68
N GLU A 162 13.22 -22.38 4.03
CA GLU A 162 12.72 -22.45 2.64
C GLU A 162 11.37 -21.73 2.49
N ARG A 163 10.47 -21.88 3.47
CA ARG A 163 9.19 -21.17 3.49
C ARG A 163 9.37 -19.66 3.66
N GLN A 164 10.20 -19.23 4.61
CA GLN A 164 10.54 -17.81 4.80
C GLN A 164 11.16 -17.21 3.52
N GLN A 165 12.11 -17.92 2.89
CA GLN A 165 12.73 -17.48 1.64
C GLN A 165 11.71 -17.39 0.48
N ALA A 166 10.72 -18.28 0.43
CA ALA A 166 9.64 -18.20 -0.55
C ALA A 166 8.68 -17.02 -0.30
N GLU A 167 8.36 -16.74 0.97
CA GLU A 167 7.57 -15.57 1.40
C GLU A 167 8.32 -14.26 1.05
N ASP A 168 9.61 -14.16 1.38
CA ASP A 168 10.47 -13.03 1.03
C ASP A 168 10.61 -12.85 -0.49
N ALA A 169 10.84 -13.93 -1.24
CA ALA A 169 10.90 -13.87 -2.71
C ALA A 169 9.56 -13.42 -3.33
N ALA A 170 8.43 -13.76 -2.72
CA ALA A 170 7.11 -13.29 -3.15
C ALA A 170 6.90 -11.80 -2.83
N THR A 171 7.29 -11.33 -1.64
CA THR A 171 7.18 -9.90 -1.28
C THR A 171 8.11 -9.03 -2.14
N CYS A 172 9.36 -9.47 -2.40
CA CYS A 172 10.27 -8.77 -3.30
C CYS A 172 9.69 -8.63 -4.72
N LYS A 173 9.09 -9.70 -5.28
CA LYS A 173 8.42 -9.64 -6.58
C LYS A 173 7.21 -8.70 -6.60
N ALA A 174 6.41 -8.71 -5.54
CA ALA A 174 5.25 -7.82 -5.40
C ALA A 174 5.68 -6.34 -5.33
N LEU A 175 6.70 -6.02 -4.52
CA LEU A 175 7.28 -4.68 -4.42
C LEU A 175 7.90 -4.23 -5.75
N GLN A 176 8.61 -5.13 -6.45
CA GLN A 176 9.18 -4.83 -7.76
C GLN A 176 8.10 -4.51 -8.80
N ALA A 177 6.98 -5.25 -8.80
CA ALA A 177 5.83 -4.97 -9.66
C ALA A 177 5.14 -3.63 -9.31
N GLN A 178 5.02 -3.30 -8.02
CA GLN A 178 4.50 -2.00 -7.58
C GLN A 178 5.42 -0.84 -8.02
N ILE A 179 6.74 -0.98 -7.87
CA ILE A 179 7.72 0.01 -8.36
C ILE A 179 7.60 0.20 -9.87
N GLN A 180 7.42 -0.89 -10.64
CA GLN A 180 7.20 -0.80 -12.08
C GLN A 180 5.89 -0.09 -12.46
N SER A 181 4.78 -0.35 -11.75
CA SER A 181 3.51 0.38 -11.94
C SER A 181 3.68 1.87 -11.66
N LEU A 182 4.24 2.22 -10.49
CA LEU A 182 4.45 3.61 -10.09
C LEU A 182 5.41 4.36 -11.03
N ALA A 183 6.44 3.69 -11.56
CA ALA A 183 7.34 4.26 -12.55
C ALA A 183 6.63 4.50 -13.90
N ALA A 184 5.76 3.57 -14.33
CA ALA A 184 4.96 3.74 -15.55
C ALA A 184 3.91 4.87 -15.38
N GLU A 185 3.27 4.96 -14.22
CA GLU A 185 2.35 6.04 -13.86
C GLU A 185 3.08 7.40 -13.83
N ALA A 186 4.25 7.49 -13.20
CA ALA A 186 5.07 8.70 -13.17
C ALA A 186 5.45 9.14 -14.60
N ALA A 187 5.97 8.24 -15.45
CA ALA A 187 6.30 8.54 -16.83
C ALA A 187 5.08 8.97 -17.67
N MET A 188 3.88 8.47 -17.36
CA MET A 188 2.64 8.94 -17.97
C MET A 188 2.25 10.34 -17.51
N ARG A 189 2.39 10.65 -16.21
CA ARG A 189 2.16 11.99 -15.65
C ARG A 189 3.14 13.03 -16.20
N GLU A 190 4.41 12.68 -16.35
CA GLU A 190 5.42 13.55 -16.97
C GLU A 190 5.00 13.93 -18.40
N ARG A 191 4.62 12.95 -19.22
CA ARG A 191 4.09 13.18 -20.58
C ARG A 191 2.80 14.01 -20.60
N GLU A 192 1.92 13.87 -19.61
CA GLU A 192 0.74 14.73 -19.45
C GLU A 192 1.15 16.18 -19.16
N VAL A 193 2.09 16.39 -18.23
CA VAL A 193 2.61 17.72 -17.87
C VAL A 193 3.34 18.37 -19.05
N GLU A 194 4.13 17.62 -19.81
CA GLU A 194 4.79 18.11 -21.04
C GLU A 194 3.76 18.55 -22.09
N LYS A 195 2.77 17.71 -22.41
CA LYS A 195 1.69 18.07 -23.35
C LYS A 195 0.93 19.32 -22.90
N VAL A 196 0.66 19.45 -21.61
CA VAL A 196 -0.02 20.62 -21.04
C VAL A 196 0.87 21.88 -21.15
N ARG A 197 2.18 21.77 -20.88
CA ARG A 197 3.16 22.87 -21.09
C ARG A 197 3.25 23.30 -22.56
N ASP A 198 3.27 22.35 -23.48
CA ASP A 198 3.31 22.63 -24.93
C ASP A 198 2.04 23.34 -25.40
N LEU A 199 0.86 22.88 -24.96
CA LEU A 199 -0.42 23.50 -25.28
C LEU A 199 -0.51 24.93 -24.72
N PHE A 200 -0.16 25.13 -23.44
CA PHE A 200 -0.10 26.46 -22.84
C PHE A 200 0.90 27.39 -23.56
N SER A 201 2.05 26.87 -23.97
CA SER A 201 3.06 27.67 -24.71
C SER A 201 2.50 28.13 -26.06
N ARG A 202 1.86 27.24 -26.82
CA ARG A 202 1.20 27.57 -28.10
C ARG A 202 0.05 28.55 -27.92
N ASP A 203 -0.72 28.45 -26.83
CA ASP A 203 -1.82 29.38 -26.56
C ASP A 203 -1.31 30.76 -26.11
N LEU A 204 -0.20 30.83 -25.36
CA LEU A 204 0.50 32.09 -25.08
C LEU A 204 1.06 32.74 -26.36
N GLU A 205 1.58 31.96 -27.30
CA GLU A 205 2.02 32.47 -28.61
C GLU A 205 0.86 33.05 -29.42
N LYS A 206 -0.28 32.34 -29.52
CA LYS A 206 -1.50 32.86 -30.16
C LYS A 206 -2.01 34.15 -29.49
N LEU A 207 -1.97 34.22 -28.17
CA LEU A 207 -2.36 35.42 -27.42
C LEU A 207 -1.41 36.59 -27.69
N ARG A 208 -0.09 36.35 -27.78
CA ARG A 208 0.89 37.36 -28.20
C ARG A 208 0.68 37.82 -29.64
N GLU A 209 0.42 36.91 -30.59
CA GLU A 209 0.11 37.26 -31.97
C GLU A 209 -1.16 38.11 -32.10
N THR A 210 -2.23 37.73 -31.39
CA THR A 210 -3.51 38.46 -31.42
C THR A 210 -3.40 39.83 -30.76
N ALA A 211 -2.65 39.94 -29.65
CA ALA A 211 -2.30 41.23 -29.04
C ALA A 211 -1.47 42.10 -30.00
N SER A 212 -0.41 41.56 -30.63
CA SER A 212 0.40 42.28 -31.61
C SER A 212 -0.43 42.79 -32.79
N ARG A 213 -1.31 41.96 -33.36
CA ARG A 213 -2.23 42.36 -34.44
C ARG A 213 -3.25 43.40 -33.97
N ALA A 214 -3.66 43.39 -32.70
CA ALA A 214 -4.52 44.42 -32.12
C ALA A 214 -3.76 45.75 -31.97
N GLU A 215 -2.53 45.74 -31.46
CA GLU A 215 -1.65 46.92 -31.39
C GLU A 215 -1.37 47.51 -32.78
N GLU A 216 -1.10 46.68 -33.79
CA GLU A 216 -0.92 47.14 -35.17
C GLU A 216 -2.17 47.83 -35.72
N ARG A 217 -3.36 47.27 -35.46
CA ARG A 217 -4.64 47.88 -35.84
C ARG A 217 -4.88 49.21 -35.11
N LEU A 218 -4.57 49.28 -33.81
CA LEU A 218 -4.66 50.50 -33.02
C LEU A 218 -3.71 51.56 -33.58
N ARG A 219 -2.41 51.26 -33.74
CA ARG A 219 -1.41 52.15 -34.35
C ARG A 219 -1.80 52.61 -35.76
N ALA A 220 -2.42 51.74 -36.55
CA ALA A 220 -2.95 52.11 -37.87
C ALA A 220 -4.17 53.05 -37.79
N SER A 221 -5.06 52.85 -36.81
CA SER A 221 -6.20 53.73 -36.56
C SER A 221 -5.79 55.09 -36.00
N GLU A 222 -4.82 55.13 -35.08
CA GLU A 222 -4.21 56.36 -34.55
C GLU A 222 -3.56 57.18 -35.66
N LYS A 223 -2.78 56.53 -36.54
CA LYS A 223 -2.19 57.20 -37.72
C LYS A 223 -3.25 57.79 -38.66
N ARG A 224 -4.38 57.10 -38.87
CA ARG A 224 -5.50 57.64 -39.67
C ARG A 224 -6.15 58.83 -38.99
N ALA A 225 -6.46 58.74 -37.70
CA ALA A 225 -7.05 59.81 -36.93
C ALA A 225 -6.14 61.06 -36.88
N LEU A 226 -4.82 60.90 -36.73
CA LEU A 226 -3.87 62.02 -36.79
C LEU A 226 -3.86 62.70 -38.17
N LEU A 227 -3.87 61.91 -39.26
CA LEU A 227 -3.97 62.44 -40.62
C LEU A 227 -5.31 63.13 -40.91
N GLU A 228 -6.41 62.66 -40.31
CA GLU A 228 -7.72 63.31 -40.38
C GLU A 228 -7.73 64.63 -39.61
N ILE A 229 -7.20 64.66 -38.39
CA ILE A 229 -7.01 65.87 -37.59
C ILE A 229 -6.16 66.90 -38.35
N ASP A 230 -5.06 66.49 -38.98
CA ASP A 230 -4.20 67.42 -39.74
C ASP A 230 -4.86 67.89 -41.05
N ARG A 231 -5.69 67.06 -41.70
CA ARG A 231 -6.56 67.49 -42.81
C ARG A 231 -7.57 68.52 -42.35
N GLU A 232 -8.28 68.26 -41.25
CA GLU A 232 -9.26 69.18 -40.66
C GLU A 232 -8.61 70.50 -40.24
N ARG A 233 -7.45 70.46 -39.57
CA ARG A 233 -6.65 71.66 -39.26
C ARG A 233 -6.29 72.44 -40.52
N SER A 234 -5.87 71.76 -41.60
CA SER A 234 -5.55 72.41 -42.87
C SER A 234 -6.78 73.04 -43.55
N ALA A 235 -7.95 72.39 -43.44
CA ALA A 235 -9.22 72.88 -43.97
C ALA A 235 -9.73 74.08 -43.16
N ALA A 236 -9.67 74.00 -41.82
CA ALA A 236 -9.99 75.10 -40.91
C ALA A 236 -9.07 76.31 -41.16
N ALA A 237 -7.76 76.09 -41.35
CA ALA A 237 -6.83 77.17 -41.68
C ALA A 237 -7.09 77.81 -43.06
N LYS A 238 -7.56 77.04 -44.05
CA LYS A 238 -8.03 77.57 -45.35
C LYS A 238 -9.32 78.38 -45.18
N ALA A 239 -10.32 77.82 -44.51
CA ALA A 239 -11.59 78.51 -44.23
C ALA A 239 -11.37 79.82 -43.44
N GLN A 240 -10.48 79.84 -42.45
CA GLN A 240 -10.10 81.07 -41.73
C GLN A 240 -9.46 82.12 -42.65
N LYS A 241 -8.60 81.71 -43.61
CA LYS A 241 -8.04 82.63 -44.62
C LYS A 241 -9.12 83.16 -45.56
N GLU A 242 -9.98 82.29 -46.08
CA GLU A 242 -11.10 82.67 -46.96
C GLU A 242 -12.09 83.61 -46.26
N LEU A 243 -12.39 83.38 -44.97
CA LEU A 243 -13.18 84.28 -44.13
C LEU A 243 -12.49 85.63 -43.92
N ALA A 244 -11.18 85.65 -43.66
CA ALA A 244 -10.42 86.90 -43.54
C ALA A 244 -10.36 87.68 -44.87
N GLU A 245 -10.28 86.99 -46.01
CA GLU A 245 -10.36 87.60 -47.34
C GLU A 245 -11.78 88.04 -47.72
N ALA A 246 -12.80 87.32 -47.27
CA ALA A 246 -14.20 87.73 -47.41
C ALA A 246 -14.49 88.97 -46.55
N ALA A 247 -13.99 89.01 -45.31
CA ALA A 247 -14.06 90.19 -44.44
C ALA A 247 -13.37 91.39 -45.08
N LYS A 248 -12.13 91.26 -45.57
CA LYS A 248 -11.43 92.33 -46.32
C LYS A 248 -12.18 92.77 -47.58
N ARG A 249 -12.87 91.87 -48.28
CA ARG A 249 -13.73 92.22 -49.43
C ARG A 249 -15.02 92.94 -48.99
N ALA A 250 -15.61 92.55 -47.87
CA ALA A 250 -16.76 93.23 -47.26
C ALA A 250 -16.37 94.63 -46.80
N GLU A 251 -15.26 94.80 -46.06
CA GLU A 251 -14.71 96.10 -45.67
C GLU A 251 -14.45 97.02 -46.87
N LYS A 252 -13.87 96.49 -47.97
CA LYS A 252 -13.68 97.25 -49.21
C LYS A 252 -15.02 97.68 -49.84
N ARG A 253 -15.98 96.76 -49.96
CA ARG A 253 -17.33 97.07 -50.46
C ARG A 253 -18.05 98.06 -49.56
N GLU A 254 -17.92 97.96 -48.24
CA GLU A 254 -18.46 98.94 -47.30
C GLU A 254 -17.80 100.30 -47.48
N ALA A 255 -16.47 100.36 -47.67
CA ALA A 255 -15.78 101.62 -47.95
C ALA A 255 -16.19 102.22 -49.30
N GLU A 256 -16.39 101.40 -50.33
CA GLU A 256 -16.95 101.82 -51.62
C GLU A 256 -18.41 102.31 -51.47
N HIS A 257 -19.25 101.56 -50.76
CA HIS A 257 -20.63 101.96 -50.47
C HIS A 257 -20.68 103.27 -49.68
N ARG A 258 -19.85 103.44 -48.64
CA ARG A 258 -19.70 104.71 -47.90
C ARG A 258 -19.31 105.84 -48.86
N ARG A 259 -18.27 105.67 -49.69
CA ARG A 259 -17.90 106.66 -50.72
C ARG A 259 -19.05 106.99 -51.69
N THR A 260 -19.84 106.00 -52.12
CA THR A 260 -20.99 106.27 -53.00
C THR A 260 -22.13 106.99 -52.26
N VAL A 261 -22.35 106.69 -50.98
CA VAL A 261 -23.30 107.41 -50.13
C VAL A 261 -22.84 108.84 -49.90
N ASP A 262 -21.56 109.06 -49.61
CA ASP A 262 -20.96 110.39 -49.44
C ASP A 262 -21.06 111.20 -50.74
N ALA A 263 -20.79 110.58 -51.90
CA ALA A 263 -20.96 111.22 -53.21
C ALA A 263 -22.43 111.54 -53.54
N LEU A 264 -23.37 110.64 -53.20
CA LEU A 264 -24.80 110.90 -53.34
C LEU A 264 -25.29 111.98 -52.36
N GLN A 265 -24.72 112.07 -51.16
CA GLN A 265 -24.98 113.14 -50.21
C GLN A 265 -24.45 114.49 -50.72
N ALA A 266 -23.25 114.51 -51.33
CA ALA A 266 -22.72 115.69 -52.00
C ALA A 266 -23.63 116.14 -53.16
N GLN A 267 -24.03 115.21 -54.04
CA GLN A 267 -24.99 115.50 -55.12
C GLN A 267 -26.37 115.97 -54.60
N GLN A 268 -26.85 115.44 -53.46
CA GLN A 268 -28.04 115.97 -52.79
C GLN A 268 -27.82 117.37 -52.21
N GLY A 269 -26.62 117.67 -51.72
CA GLY A 269 -26.20 119.02 -51.32
C GLY A 269 -26.23 119.99 -52.51
N ASP A 270 -25.60 119.61 -53.62
CA ASP A 270 -25.53 120.40 -54.84
C ASP A 270 -26.91 120.63 -55.46
N THR A 271 -27.75 119.60 -55.56
CA THR A 271 -29.11 119.74 -56.10
C THR A 271 -30.06 120.50 -55.17
N ARG A 272 -29.84 120.47 -53.84
CA ARG A 272 -30.51 121.37 -52.89
C ARG A 272 -30.02 122.81 -53.03
N HIS A 273 -28.72 123.03 -53.23
CA HIS A 273 -28.17 124.36 -53.49
C HIS A 273 -28.71 124.93 -54.80
N GLN A 274 -28.71 124.13 -55.89
CA GLN A 274 -29.32 124.49 -57.16
C GLN A 274 -30.83 124.78 -57.03
N ASN A 275 -31.58 123.98 -56.24
CA ASN A 275 -32.98 124.30 -55.93
C ASN A 275 -33.11 125.63 -55.18
N GLY A 276 -32.26 125.91 -54.19
CA GLY A 276 -32.24 127.19 -53.49
C GLY A 276 -31.94 128.37 -54.41
N VAL A 277 -30.98 128.20 -55.34
CA VAL A 277 -30.66 129.21 -56.38
C VAL A 277 -31.82 129.38 -57.36
N LEU A 278 -32.47 128.31 -57.78
CA LEU A 278 -33.64 128.36 -58.66
C LEU A 278 -34.85 128.98 -57.97
N GLN A 279 -35.10 128.67 -56.70
CA GLN A 279 -36.13 129.31 -55.87
C GLN A 279 -35.82 130.80 -55.66
N GLY A 280 -34.55 131.17 -55.46
CA GLY A 280 -34.12 132.58 -55.42
C GLY A 280 -34.35 133.31 -56.75
N LYS A 281 -34.08 132.66 -57.89
CA LYS A 281 -34.42 133.18 -59.23
C LYS A 281 -35.93 133.27 -59.46
N LEU A 282 -36.71 132.31 -58.95
CA LEU A 282 -38.17 132.30 -59.05
C LEU A 282 -38.78 133.43 -58.21
N ALA A 283 -38.33 133.61 -56.96
CA ALA A 283 -38.71 134.74 -56.12
C ALA A 283 -38.32 136.10 -56.74
N ALA A 284 -37.17 136.18 -57.42
CA ALA A 284 -36.78 137.38 -58.18
C ALA A 284 -37.67 137.62 -59.41
N LEU A 285 -38.11 136.56 -60.09
CA LEU A 285 -39.05 136.63 -61.22
C LEU A 285 -40.48 136.94 -60.78
N GLU A 286 -40.92 136.44 -59.62
CA GLU A 286 -42.21 136.78 -58.99
C GLU A 286 -42.21 138.24 -58.53
N ALA A 287 -41.12 138.73 -57.92
CA ALA A 287 -40.94 140.14 -57.61
C ALA A 287 -40.96 141.03 -58.88
N ALA A 288 -40.30 140.59 -59.96
CA ALA A 288 -40.34 141.28 -61.25
C ALA A 288 -41.73 141.24 -61.91
N GLN A 289 -42.47 140.12 -61.79
CA GLN A 289 -43.86 140.03 -62.26
C GLN A 289 -44.80 140.93 -61.44
N HIS A 290 -44.62 141.03 -60.13
CA HIS A 290 -45.38 141.98 -59.31
C HIS A 290 -45.12 143.43 -59.74
N ALA A 291 -43.86 143.82 -59.95
CA ALA A 291 -43.50 145.15 -60.47
C ALA A 291 -44.14 145.42 -61.85
N LEU A 292 -44.13 144.44 -62.77
CA LEU A 292 -44.78 144.55 -64.09
C LEU A 292 -46.32 144.58 -64.01
N GLN A 293 -46.92 143.84 -63.08
CA GLN A 293 -48.38 143.90 -62.86
C GLN A 293 -48.82 145.26 -62.31
N ASP A 294 -48.02 145.89 -61.45
CA ASP A 294 -48.32 147.24 -60.95
C ASP A 294 -48.12 148.31 -62.04
N GLN A 295 -47.12 148.16 -62.91
CA GLN A 295 -47.00 148.97 -64.13
C GLN A 295 -48.21 148.80 -65.07
N LEU A 296 -48.71 147.58 -65.29
CA LEU A 296 -49.89 147.33 -66.12
C LEU A 296 -51.21 147.83 -65.51
N LYS A 297 -51.30 147.97 -64.18
CA LYS A 297 -52.42 148.67 -63.52
C LYS A 297 -52.37 150.18 -63.79
N SER A 298 -51.18 150.79 -63.84
CA SER A 298 -51.01 152.23 -64.06
C SER A 298 -51.39 152.71 -65.46
N LEU A 299 -51.28 151.85 -66.49
CA LEU A 299 -51.55 152.22 -67.89
C LEU A 299 -52.97 151.90 -68.38
N ARG A 300 -53.79 151.17 -67.61
CA ARG A 300 -55.18 150.82 -67.98
C ARG A 300 -56.24 151.82 -67.49
N THR A 301 -55.86 152.88 -66.78
CA THR A 301 -56.78 153.89 -66.22
C THR A 301 -57.12 155.03 -67.17
N ALA A 302 -56.55 155.07 -68.38
CA ALA A 302 -56.71 156.17 -69.34
C ALA A 302 -57.81 155.97 -70.42
N ALA A 303 -58.50 154.83 -70.46
CA ALA A 303 -59.59 154.57 -71.41
C ALA A 303 -60.86 154.03 -70.71
N ARG A 304 -61.92 154.83 -70.77
CA ARG A 304 -63.30 154.61 -70.25
C ARG A 304 -64.16 153.77 -71.24
N PRO A 305 -65.44 153.37 -70.95
CA PRO A 305 -66.24 153.55 -69.71
C PRO A 305 -67.08 152.34 -69.19
N SER A 306 -67.34 152.34 -67.87
CA SER A 306 -68.63 152.07 -67.16
C SER A 306 -69.66 151.00 -67.64
N THR A 307 -69.83 149.91 -66.86
CA THR A 307 -71.09 149.37 -66.22
C THR A 307 -70.75 148.03 -65.49
N ARG A 308 -70.91 147.85 -64.15
CA ARG A 308 -72.11 147.64 -63.29
C ARG A 308 -72.73 146.21 -63.36
N VAL A 309 -72.95 145.43 -62.28
CA VAL A 309 -72.67 145.64 -60.82
C VAL A 309 -72.06 144.43 -60.05
N PRO A 310 -72.70 143.25 -59.86
CA PRO A 310 -72.46 142.38 -58.69
C PRO A 310 -72.03 140.93 -59.08
N ALA A 311 -71.86 139.88 -58.24
CA ALA A 311 -72.03 139.57 -56.80
C ALA A 311 -71.12 138.35 -56.43
N ARG A 312 -70.90 137.84 -55.19
CA ARG A 312 -71.25 138.23 -53.81
C ARG A 312 -70.23 137.65 -52.76
N GLU A 313 -70.71 137.16 -51.61
CA GLU A 313 -70.04 136.61 -50.39
C GLU A 313 -69.61 135.13 -50.54
N ASP A 314 -68.51 134.59 -49.97
CA ASP A 314 -67.79 134.76 -48.68
C ASP A 314 -68.19 133.74 -47.58
N ARG A 315 -67.18 133.24 -46.83
CA ARG A 315 -67.23 132.35 -45.63
C ARG A 315 -67.64 130.88 -45.92
N SER A 316 -67.24 129.85 -45.14
CA SER A 316 -66.68 129.80 -43.78
C SER A 316 -65.74 128.60 -43.52
N ARG A 317 -64.59 128.87 -42.88
CA ARG A 317 -64.08 128.28 -41.62
C ARG A 317 -64.11 126.75 -41.31
N ARG A 318 -62.97 126.33 -40.72
CA ARG A 318 -62.80 125.40 -39.56
C ARG A 318 -63.09 123.89 -39.78
N VAL A 319 -62.53 122.95 -39.03
CA VAL A 319 -61.24 122.80 -38.29
C VAL A 319 -61.14 121.34 -37.78
N ALA A 320 -59.93 120.90 -37.38
CA ALA A 320 -59.64 119.79 -36.45
C ALA A 320 -59.58 118.31 -36.91
N ARG A 321 -58.51 117.69 -36.38
CA ARG A 321 -58.39 116.32 -35.82
C ARG A 321 -58.40 115.08 -36.72
N LYS A 322 -57.18 114.54 -36.89
CA LYS A 322 -56.69 113.26 -36.32
C LYS A 322 -57.58 112.00 -36.38
N THR A 323 -56.88 110.91 -36.75
CA THR A 323 -56.98 109.49 -36.31
C THR A 323 -57.92 108.49 -37.00
N ALA A 324 -57.28 107.36 -37.36
CA ALA A 324 -57.72 105.96 -37.22
C ALA A 324 -58.53 105.24 -38.34
N ALA A 325 -57.79 104.38 -39.07
CA ALA A 325 -57.97 102.91 -39.15
C ALA A 325 -59.21 102.23 -39.80
N GLY A 326 -58.94 101.11 -40.50
CA GLY A 326 -59.93 100.11 -40.97
C GLY A 326 -60.21 100.19 -42.49
N LYS A 327 -59.71 99.34 -43.40
CA LYS A 327 -59.44 97.86 -43.45
C LYS A 327 -60.71 97.00 -43.65
N LYS A 328 -60.88 96.45 -44.87
CA LYS A 328 -61.50 95.15 -45.26
C LYS A 328 -61.35 94.99 -46.80
N ALA A 329 -61.01 93.87 -47.46
CA ALA A 329 -60.80 92.44 -47.17
C ALA A 329 -61.88 91.46 -47.68
N SER A 330 -61.45 90.50 -48.51
CA SER A 330 -61.85 89.06 -48.55
C SER A 330 -60.76 88.30 -49.36
N VAL A 331 -60.29 87.06 -49.10
CA VAL A 331 -60.72 85.85 -48.34
C VAL A 331 -61.85 85.08 -49.04
N LYS A 332 -61.61 83.92 -49.68
CA LYS A 332 -61.44 82.52 -49.16
C LYS A 332 -61.09 81.62 -50.38
N GLY A 333 -60.55 80.39 -50.32
CA GLY A 333 -60.01 79.56 -49.23
C GLY A 333 -60.29 78.05 -49.45
N ARG A 334 -59.25 77.19 -49.25
CA ARG A 334 -59.27 75.83 -48.62
C ARG A 334 -60.16 74.69 -49.20
N PRO A 335 -60.01 73.42 -48.76
CA PRO A 335 -59.05 72.85 -47.78
C PRO A 335 -57.63 72.63 -48.32
#